data_AF-A0A7S0YN23-F1
#
_entry.id   AF-A0A7S0YN23-F1
#
_cell.length_a   1.000
_cell.length_b   1.000
_cell.length_c   1.000
_cell.angle_alpha   90.00
_cell.angle_beta   90.00
_cell.angle_gamma   90.00
#
_symmetry.space_group_name_H-M   'P 1'
#
loop_
_entity.id
_entity.type
_entity.pdbx_description
1 polymer ?
#
loop_
_entity_poly.entity_id
_entity_poly.type
_entity_poly.pdbx_seq_one_letter_code
_entity_poly.pdbx_strand_id
1 'polypeptide(L)'
;MLPMVFAYLDQIGCDRVTRDKVREYAKLLERRAAGQLQTAATWQREFVRRHPAYRNDSVVPQEVAHDLMVACSDIGEGRRHEPSLLGQFVVEELTTGGAYEVPLESGPIDLEQRDALIQKYALRSIETREGG
;
A
#
# COMPACT_ATOMS: atom_id res chain seq x y z
N MET A 1 16.36 -8.60 -10.95
CA MET A 1 15.96 -7.17 -10.88
C MET A 1 16.00 -6.62 -9.45
N LEU A 2 15.38 -7.26 -8.45
CA LEU A 2 15.45 -6.84 -7.03
C LEU A 2 16.86 -6.52 -6.48
N PRO A 3 17.92 -7.28 -6.80
CA PRO A 3 19.27 -6.98 -6.30
C PRO A 3 19.79 -5.60 -6.73
N MET A 4 19.43 -5.14 -7.93
CA MET A 4 19.82 -3.80 -8.43
C MET A 4 19.16 -2.69 -7.60
N VAL A 5 17.89 -2.88 -7.23
CA VAL A 5 17.15 -1.92 -6.39
C VAL A 5 17.81 -1.79 -5.02
N PHE A 6 18.20 -2.91 -4.39
CA PHE A 6 18.87 -2.87 -3.10
C PHE A 6 20.27 -2.25 -3.18
N ALA A 7 21.04 -2.57 -4.22
CA ALA A 7 22.36 -1.95 -4.44
C ALA A 7 22.25 -0.42 -4.63
N TYR A 8 21.23 0.04 -5.35
CA TYR A 8 20.97 1.47 -5.52
C TYR A 8 20.60 2.15 -4.19
N LEU A 9 19.72 1.54 -3.38
CA LEU A 9 19.37 2.08 -2.05
C LEU A 9 20.59 2.19 -1.14
N ASP A 10 21.52 1.22 -1.21
CA ASP A 10 22.76 1.25 -0.45
C ASP A 10 23.71 2.36 -0.99
N GLN A 11 23.77 2.56 -2.31
CA GLN A 11 24.60 3.60 -2.94
C GLN A 11 24.17 5.03 -2.57
N ILE A 12 22.87 5.32 -2.53
CA ILE A 12 22.36 6.66 -2.20
C ILE A 12 22.39 6.97 -0.70
N GLY A 13 22.86 6.04 0.14
CA GLY A 13 22.88 6.21 1.59
C GLY A 13 21.47 6.31 2.20
N CYS A 14 20.50 5.56 1.66
CA CYS A 14 19.11 5.59 2.12
C CYS A 14 19.02 5.29 3.62
N ASP A 15 18.17 6.03 4.33
CA ASP A 15 17.97 5.82 5.76
C ASP A 15 17.43 4.41 6.04
N ARG A 16 17.78 3.88 7.22
CA ARG A 16 17.46 2.51 7.59
C ARG A 16 15.95 2.24 7.59
N VAL A 17 15.14 3.20 8.02
CA VAL A 17 13.68 3.04 8.15
C VAL A 17 13.05 2.89 6.77
N THR A 18 13.39 3.78 5.84
CA THR A 18 12.91 3.73 4.46
C THR A 18 13.39 2.46 3.76
N ARG A 19 14.67 2.09 3.93
CA ARG A 19 15.24 0.85 3.36
C ARG A 19 14.53 -0.40 3.88
N ASP A 20 14.23 -0.47 5.18
CA ASP A 20 13.53 -1.60 5.79
C ASP A 20 12.09 -1.71 5.23
N LYS A 21 11.37 -0.59 5.06
CA LYS A 21 10.04 -0.57 4.42
C LYS A 21 10.08 -1.04 2.95
N VAL A 22 11.03 -0.55 2.15
CA VAL A 22 11.16 -1.00 0.75
C VAL A 22 11.46 -2.50 0.68
N ARG A 23 12.31 -2.99 1.58
CA ARG A 23 12.62 -4.43 1.68
C ARG A 23 11.39 -5.26 2.05
N GLU A 24 10.52 -4.74 2.91
CA GLU A 24 9.27 -5.39 3.27
C GLU A 24 8.32 -5.53 2.08
N TYR A 25 8.12 -4.46 1.30
CA TYR A 25 7.33 -4.51 0.07
C TYR A 25 7.94 -5.44 -0.98
N ALA A 26 9.26 -5.41 -1.14
CA ALA A 26 9.96 -6.29 -2.08
C ALA A 26 9.77 -7.78 -1.72
N LYS A 27 9.82 -8.12 -0.41
CA LYS A 27 9.54 -9.48 0.07
C LYS A 27 8.12 -9.93 -0.23
N LEU A 28 7.13 -9.04 -0.11
CA LEU A 28 5.74 -9.35 -0.46
C LEU A 28 5.61 -9.74 -1.94
N LEU A 29 6.26 -8.99 -2.83
CA LEU A 29 6.28 -9.28 -4.27
C LEU A 29 7.01 -10.60 -4.57
N GLU A 30 8.18 -10.80 -3.96
CA GLU A 30 8.97 -12.01 -4.12
C GLU A 30 8.17 -13.26 -3.72
N ARG A 31 7.54 -13.24 -2.55
CA ARG A 31 6.73 -14.35 -2.05
C ARG A 31 5.52 -14.64 -2.93
N ARG A 32 4.87 -13.61 -3.50
CA ARG A 32 3.77 -13.80 -4.47
C ARG A 32 4.29 -14.40 -5.78
N ALA A 33 5.42 -13.93 -6.30
CA ALA A 33 6.03 -14.45 -7.51
C ALA A 33 6.51 -15.91 -7.34
N ALA A 34 6.98 -16.28 -6.14
CA ALA A 34 7.35 -17.64 -5.78
C ALA A 34 6.15 -18.57 -5.51
N GLY A 35 4.91 -18.06 -5.53
CA GLY A 35 3.70 -18.84 -5.24
C GLY A 35 3.49 -19.17 -3.76
N GLN A 36 4.26 -18.58 -2.86
CA GLN A 36 4.16 -18.78 -1.41
C GLN A 36 3.01 -17.97 -0.78
N LEU A 37 2.61 -16.86 -1.42
CA LEU A 37 1.45 -16.06 -1.05
C LEU A 37 0.43 -16.04 -2.18
N GLN A 38 -0.85 -16.00 -1.81
CA GLN A 38 -1.92 -15.89 -2.79
C GLN A 38 -1.89 -14.50 -3.46
N THR A 39 -2.22 -14.47 -4.75
CA THR A 39 -2.61 -13.22 -5.40
C THR A 39 -3.99 -12.82 -4.90
N ALA A 40 -4.32 -11.53 -4.98
CA ALA A 40 -5.66 -11.04 -4.64
C ALA A 40 -6.75 -11.78 -5.42
N ALA A 41 -6.56 -12.01 -6.71
CA ALA A 41 -7.51 -12.75 -7.54
C ALA A 41 -7.66 -14.22 -7.10
N THR A 42 -6.57 -14.90 -6.74
CA THR A 42 -6.63 -16.27 -6.22
C THR A 42 -7.35 -16.32 -4.88
N TRP A 43 -7.07 -15.38 -3.98
CA TRP A 43 -7.73 -15.27 -2.68
C TRP A 43 -9.23 -15.00 -2.83
N GLN A 44 -9.64 -14.05 -3.70
CA GLN A 44 -11.05 -13.76 -3.98
C GLN A 44 -11.80 -14.99 -4.50
N ARG A 45 -11.22 -15.72 -5.45
CA ARG A 45 -11.81 -16.97 -5.97
C ARG A 45 -11.98 -18.01 -4.87
N GLU A 46 -10.99 -18.14 -3.99
CA GLU A 46 -11.06 -19.11 -2.89
C GLU A 46 -12.07 -18.70 -1.81
N PHE A 47 -12.17 -17.41 -1.51
CA PHE A 47 -13.19 -16.86 -0.61
C PHE A 47 -14.59 -17.22 -1.11
N VAL A 48 -14.89 -16.93 -2.38
CA VAL A 48 -16.19 -17.24 -2.99
C VAL A 48 -16.46 -18.75 -2.97
N ARG A 49 -15.48 -19.58 -3.35
CA ARG A 49 -15.65 -21.05 -3.37
C ARG A 49 -15.95 -21.66 -2.01
N ARG A 50 -15.40 -21.08 -0.93
CA ARG A 50 -15.61 -21.57 0.45
C ARG A 50 -16.90 -21.05 1.09
N HIS A 51 -17.57 -20.08 0.46
CA HIS A 51 -18.76 -19.47 1.03
C HIS A 51 -19.94 -20.45 1.03
N PRO A 52 -20.66 -20.64 2.15
CA PRO A 52 -21.75 -21.62 2.25
C PRO A 52 -22.90 -21.36 1.26
N ALA A 53 -23.19 -20.09 0.97
CA ALA A 53 -24.20 -19.70 -0.01
C ALA A 53 -23.78 -19.91 -1.48
N TYR A 54 -22.50 -20.20 -1.77
CA TYR A 54 -22.02 -20.42 -3.14
C TYR A 54 -22.28 -21.86 -3.60
N ARG A 55 -22.97 -22.02 -4.72
CA ARG A 55 -23.46 -23.32 -5.20
C ARG A 55 -22.57 -23.99 -6.23
N ASN A 56 -21.36 -23.49 -6.45
CA ASN A 56 -20.44 -23.95 -7.52
C ASN A 56 -21.06 -23.88 -8.93
N ASP A 57 -22.04 -23.00 -9.13
CA ASP A 57 -22.73 -22.76 -10.39
C ASP A 57 -22.14 -21.57 -11.17
N SER A 58 -20.98 -21.05 -10.74
CA SER A 58 -20.33 -19.86 -11.27
C SER A 58 -21.16 -18.57 -11.17
N VAL A 59 -22.23 -18.58 -10.37
CA VAL A 59 -23.02 -17.38 -10.04
C VAL A 59 -22.65 -16.97 -8.63
N VAL A 60 -22.31 -15.69 -8.42
CA VAL A 60 -22.00 -15.15 -7.10
C VAL A 60 -23.27 -14.50 -6.54
N PRO A 61 -23.91 -15.07 -5.51
CA PRO A 61 -25.05 -14.45 -4.85
C PRO A 61 -24.70 -13.11 -4.23
N GLN A 62 -25.69 -12.23 -4.07
CA GLN A 62 -25.49 -10.91 -3.46
C GLN A 62 -24.89 -10.98 -2.05
N GLU A 63 -25.30 -11.97 -1.25
CA GLU A 63 -24.75 -12.22 0.09
C GLU A 63 -23.23 -12.48 0.04
N VAL A 64 -22.79 -13.37 -0.86
CA VAL A 64 -21.36 -13.69 -1.03
C VAL A 64 -20.57 -12.47 -1.48
N ALA A 65 -21.15 -11.66 -2.38
CA ALA A 65 -20.52 -10.43 -2.85
C ALA A 65 -20.41 -9.39 -1.73
N HIS A 66 -21.45 -9.24 -0.90
CA HIS A 66 -21.42 -8.36 0.26
C HIS A 66 -20.31 -8.76 1.24
N ASP A 67 -20.26 -10.05 1.61
CA ASP A 67 -19.29 -10.54 2.59
C ASP A 67 -17.86 -10.47 2.06
N LEU A 68 -17.68 -10.66 0.75
CA LEU A 68 -16.39 -10.44 0.09
C LEU A 68 -15.95 -8.97 0.21
N MET A 69 -16.86 -8.02 -0.05
CA MET A 69 -16.54 -6.59 0.05
C MET A 69 -16.23 -6.16 1.48
N VAL A 70 -16.98 -6.65 2.46
CA VAL A 70 -16.70 -6.43 3.89
C VAL A 70 -15.32 -6.96 4.25
N ALA A 71 -15.00 -8.21 3.86
CA ALA A 71 -13.68 -8.78 4.10
C ALA A 71 -12.54 -7.99 3.43
N CYS A 72 -12.76 -7.49 2.21
CA CYS A 72 -11.78 -6.61 1.54
C CYS A 72 -11.57 -5.30 2.29
N SER A 73 -12.64 -4.69 2.80
CA SER A 73 -12.59 -3.46 3.60
C SER A 73 -11.80 -3.68 4.89
N ASP A 74 -12.16 -4.71 5.65
CA ASP A 74 -11.51 -5.03 6.92
C ASP A 74 -10.01 -5.32 6.75
N ILE A 75 -9.62 -6.00 5.67
CA ILE A 75 -8.21 -6.26 5.36
C ILE A 75 -7.50 -4.95 4.95
N GLY A 76 -8.13 -4.15 4.08
CA GLY A 76 -7.55 -2.91 3.58
C GLY A 76 -7.40 -1.82 4.64
N GLU A 77 -8.27 -1.83 5.64
CA GLU A 77 -8.26 -0.87 6.77
C GLU A 77 -7.46 -1.39 7.97
N GLY A 78 -6.84 -2.58 7.87
CA GLY A 78 -6.01 -3.17 8.93
C GLY A 78 -6.79 -3.78 10.09
N ARG A 79 -8.14 -3.79 10.05
CA ARG A 79 -9.00 -4.41 11.08
C ARG A 79 -8.91 -5.94 11.08
N ARG A 80 -8.60 -6.54 9.94
CA ARG A 80 -8.43 -7.99 9.78
C ARG A 80 -7.10 -8.30 9.09
N HIS A 81 -6.26 -9.10 9.75
CA HIS A 81 -5.07 -9.65 9.10
C HIS A 81 -5.41 -10.91 8.29
N GLU A 82 -4.90 -10.99 7.06
CA GLU A 82 -5.08 -12.16 6.18
C GLU A 82 -3.71 -12.75 5.79
N PRO A 83 -3.21 -13.74 6.54
CA PRO A 83 -1.88 -14.32 6.33
C PRO A 83 -1.70 -14.96 4.95
N SER A 84 -2.77 -15.52 4.35
CA SER A 84 -2.64 -16.15 3.03
C SER A 84 -2.40 -15.12 1.90
N LEU A 85 -2.78 -13.86 2.12
CA LEU A 85 -2.69 -12.75 1.16
C LEU A 85 -1.50 -11.82 1.44
N LEU A 86 -1.21 -11.55 2.72
CA LEU A 86 -0.22 -10.58 3.18
C LEU A 86 1.01 -11.22 3.84
N GLY A 87 0.93 -12.49 4.24
CA GLY A 87 2.01 -13.16 4.94
C GLY A 87 2.29 -12.51 6.29
N GLN A 88 3.51 -11.98 6.45
CA GLN A 88 3.92 -11.28 7.68
C GLN A 88 3.71 -9.77 7.59
N PHE A 89 3.31 -9.25 6.43
CA PHE A 89 3.01 -7.83 6.27
C PHE A 89 1.73 -7.50 7.04
N VAL A 90 1.80 -6.48 7.91
CA VAL A 90 0.66 -6.02 8.71
C VAL A 90 0.27 -4.63 8.20
N VAL A 91 -0.99 -4.49 7.81
CA VAL A 91 -1.58 -3.19 7.50
C VAL A 91 -1.92 -2.54 8.83
N GLU A 92 -1.32 -1.38 9.11
CA GLU A 92 -1.65 -0.57 10.28
C GLU A 92 -3.13 -0.16 10.22
N GLU A 93 -3.84 -0.33 11.33
CA GLU A 93 -5.27 -0.01 11.39
C GLU A 93 -5.50 1.48 11.13
N LEU A 94 -6.37 1.78 10.17
CA LEU A 94 -6.75 3.16 9.86
C LEU A 94 -7.66 3.69 10.98
N THR A 95 -7.08 4.42 11.92
CA THR A 95 -7.84 5.14 12.94
C THR A 95 -8.29 6.50 12.44
N THR A 96 -9.51 6.91 12.77
CA THR A 96 -10.00 8.28 12.48
C THR A 96 -9.35 9.34 13.38
N GLY A 97 -8.74 8.95 14.50
CA GLY A 97 -7.90 9.83 15.32
C GLY A 97 -6.59 10.16 14.58
N GLY A 98 -6.12 11.40 14.61
CA GLY A 98 -4.90 11.80 13.91
C GLY A 98 -5.06 12.27 12.46
N ALA A 99 -6.06 11.78 11.72
CA ALA A 99 -6.14 12.01 10.26
C ALA A 99 -6.23 13.49 9.85
N TYR A 100 -6.73 14.35 10.75
CA TYR A 100 -6.80 15.81 10.59
C TYR A 100 -6.19 16.57 11.78
N GLU A 101 -5.38 15.91 12.63
CA GLU A 101 -4.81 16.55 13.83
C GLU A 101 -3.73 17.59 13.50
N VAL A 102 -3.23 17.59 12.26
CA VAL A 102 -2.46 18.72 11.74
C VAL A 102 -3.46 19.69 11.10
N PRO A 103 -3.87 20.77 11.79
CA PRO A 103 -4.70 21.78 11.16
C PRO A 103 -3.97 22.27 9.91
N LEU A 104 -4.63 22.17 8.76
CA LEU A 104 -4.14 22.79 7.55
C LEU A 104 -4.07 24.30 7.83
N GLU A 105 -2.85 24.86 7.78
CA GLU A 105 -2.67 26.30 7.86
C GLU A 105 -3.42 26.93 6.69
N SER A 106 -4.57 27.52 7.00
CA SER A 106 -5.51 28.12 6.05
C SER A 106 -5.39 29.64 5.99
N GLY A 107 -4.37 30.18 6.66
CA GLY A 107 -4.02 31.59 6.57
C GLY A 107 -3.64 31.97 5.13
N PRO A 108 -3.93 33.21 4.70
CA PRO A 108 -3.48 33.69 3.40
C PRO A 108 -1.95 33.61 3.33
N ILE A 109 -1.45 32.82 2.38
CA ILE A 109 -0.02 32.74 2.08
C ILE A 109 0.38 34.04 1.41
N ASP A 110 1.37 34.73 1.97
CA ASP A 110 1.92 35.95 1.35
C ASP A 110 2.57 35.63 -0.01
N LEU A 111 2.62 36.61 -0.91
CA LEU A 111 3.16 36.45 -2.26
C LEU A 111 4.60 35.90 -2.24
N GLU A 112 5.44 36.38 -1.30
CA GLU A 112 6.81 35.87 -1.15
C GLU A 112 6.87 34.42 -0.68
N GLN A 113 6.02 34.05 0.28
CA GLN A 113 5.92 32.67 0.78
C GLN A 113 5.43 31.72 -0.31
N ARG A 114 4.48 32.18 -1.14
CA ARG A 114 3.95 31.43 -2.27
C ARG A 114 5.01 31.21 -3.33
N ASP A 115 5.75 32.26 -3.70
CA ASP A 115 6.80 32.17 -4.72
C ASP A 115 7.98 31.29 -4.22
N ALA A 116 8.34 31.39 -2.93
CA ALA A 116 9.32 30.50 -2.32
C ALA A 116 8.88 29.02 -2.34
N LEU A 117 7.60 28.75 -2.08
CA LEU A 117 7.04 27.40 -2.19
C LEU A 117 7.09 26.89 -3.63
N ILE A 118 6.69 27.71 -4.60
CA ILE A 118 6.72 27.36 -6.02
C ILE A 118 8.17 27.07 -6.45
N GLN A 119 9.12 27.91 -6.08
CA GLN A 119 10.55 27.70 -6.38
C GLN A 119 11.09 26.43 -5.72
N LYS A 120 10.76 26.18 -4.44
CA LYS A 120 11.15 24.96 -3.73
C LYS A 120 10.66 23.70 -4.46
N TYR A 121 9.41 23.68 -4.91
CA TYR A 121 8.86 22.52 -5.63
C TYR A 121 9.37 22.42 -7.07
N ALA A 122 9.64 23.54 -7.75
CA ALA A 122 10.26 23.56 -9.07
C ALA A 122 11.69 23.00 -9.01
N LEU A 123 12.50 23.41 -8.02
CA LEU A 123 13.86 22.90 -7.82
C LEU A 123 13.87 21.40 -7.53
N ARG A 124 12.94 20.90 -6.71
CA ARG A 124 12.81 19.46 -6.45
C ARG A 124 12.52 18.65 -7.73
N SER A 125 11.77 19.23 -8.67
CA SER A 125 11.50 18.58 -9.98
C SER A 125 12.72 18.56 -10.91
N ILE A 126 13.68 19.47 -10.70
CA ILE A 126 14.94 19.57 -11.45
C ILE A 126 15.98 18.61 -10.86
N GLU A 127 16.13 18.55 -9.53
CA GLU A 127 17.03 17.56 -8.87
C GLU A 127 16.64 16.11 -9.21
N THR A 128 15.35 15.83 -9.36
CA THR A 128 14.86 14.50 -9.77
C THR A 128 15.22 14.16 -11.23
N ARG A 129 15.56 15.16 -12.06
CA ARG A 129 15.93 14.99 -13.47
C ARG A 129 17.45 14.93 -13.71
N GLU A 130 18.26 15.54 -12.85
CA GLU A 130 19.72 15.58 -13.02
C GLU A 130 20.46 14.42 -12.31
N GLY A 131 19.78 13.68 -11.42
CA GLY A 131 20.33 12.49 -10.75
C GLY A 131 19.99 11.14 -11.42
N GLY A 132 19.60 11.14 -12.70
CA GLY A 132 19.21 9.95 -13.48
C GLY A 132 20.32 9.37 -14.33
#